data_AF-A0AAV1UZ39-F1
#
_entry.id   AF-A0AAV1UZ39-F1
#
_cell.length_a   1.000
_cell.length_b   1.000
_cell.length_c   1.000
_cell.angle_alpha   90.00
_cell.angle_beta   90.00
_cell.angle_gamma   90.00
#
_symmetry.space_group_name_H-M   'P 1'
#
loop_
_entity.id
_entity.type
_entity.pdbx_description
1 polymer ?
#
loop_
_entity_poly.entity_id
_entity_poly.type
_entity_poly.pdbx_seq_one_letter_code
_entity_poly.pdbx_strand_id
1 'polypeptide(L)'
;MGIHAVSVMLEALNRDAQQATIAKFIQNELDAEREKVALLHQQGSQQAELLREQGAQQFELLRQQQAAAGGSMHSRRPETLKIDISKYRGVEEDSLLRWFVELDDAIRARRIDDGEMQVAFAQSNLAGRAKTWALGLKLHDPYAFGSLEVFKSRLRQTFEPPRAEFRARTELLKLKQGKRDVHAYAQHVRHLASCISSNPVDEHTLVSVFMQGLADGPVKTHLFRLELYSLEQAISIAE
;
A
#
# COMPACT_ATOMS: atom_id res chain seq x y z
N MET A 1 85.20 25.03 15.52
CA MET A 1 86.20 25.69 14.64
C MET A 1 85.58 26.73 13.69
N GLY A 2 84.32 26.59 13.22
CA GLY A 2 83.73 27.54 12.26
C GLY A 2 83.23 28.90 12.81
N ILE A 3 82.78 28.95 14.07
CA ILE A 3 82.13 30.16 14.62
C ILE A 3 83.14 31.30 14.85
N HIS A 4 84.38 30.97 15.23
CA HIS A 4 85.46 31.95 15.43
C HIS A 4 86.01 32.53 14.12
N ALA A 5 86.01 31.76 13.03
CA ALA A 5 86.46 32.23 11.71
C ALA A 5 85.45 33.19 11.05
N VAL A 6 84.15 32.93 11.26
CA VAL A 6 83.05 33.79 10.74
C VAL A 6 83.03 35.15 11.44
N SER A 7 83.33 35.19 12.74
CA SER A 7 83.40 36.43 13.51
C SER A 7 84.53 37.35 13.04
N VAL A 8 85.71 36.80 12.72
CA VAL A 8 86.88 37.56 12.27
C VAL A 8 86.73 38.06 10.83
N MET A 9 86.00 37.36 9.96
CA MET A 9 85.70 37.83 8.60
C MET A 9 84.65 38.95 8.56
N LEU A 10 83.73 39.00 9.52
CA LEU A 10 82.70 40.04 9.61
C LEU A 10 83.28 41.39 10.08
N GLU A 11 84.29 41.42 10.95
CA GLU A 11 84.91 42.66 11.45
C GLU A 11 85.75 43.43 10.41
N ALA A 12 86.11 42.80 9.28
CA ALA A 12 86.91 43.42 8.22
C ALA A 12 86.09 44.16 7.13
N LEU A 13 84.75 44.20 7.26
CA LEU A 13 83.82 44.74 6.26
C LEU A 13 83.00 45.91 6.82
N ASN A 14 82.78 46.96 6.00
CA ASN A 14 81.96 48.12 6.37
C ASN A 14 80.52 47.70 6.76
N ARG A 15 79.85 48.49 7.60
CA ARG A 15 78.53 48.19 8.22
C ARG A 15 77.46 47.77 7.21
N ASP A 16 77.48 48.37 6.01
CA ASP A 16 76.56 48.04 4.91
C ASP A 16 76.81 46.64 4.32
N ALA A 17 78.06 46.19 4.28
CA ALA A 17 78.41 44.85 3.79
C ALA A 17 78.06 43.75 4.80
N GLN A 18 78.16 44.05 6.10
CA GLN A 18 77.67 43.17 7.17
C GLN A 18 76.14 43.03 7.07
N GLN A 19 75.40 44.14 6.91
CA GLN A 19 73.95 44.11 6.72
C GLN A 19 73.53 43.34 5.47
N ALA A 20 74.23 43.53 4.34
CA ALA A 20 73.96 42.79 3.11
C ALA A 20 74.21 41.28 3.27
N THR A 21 75.18 40.88 4.10
CA THR A 21 75.49 39.47 4.36
C THR A 21 74.42 38.82 5.23
N ILE A 22 73.96 39.51 6.28
CA ILE A 22 72.87 39.07 7.15
C ILE A 22 71.55 38.98 6.37
N ALA A 23 71.24 39.97 5.54
CA ALA A 23 70.03 39.96 4.72
C ALA A 23 70.00 38.79 3.73
N LYS A 24 71.14 38.48 3.08
CA LYS A 24 71.27 37.31 2.21
C LYS A 24 71.10 35.99 2.96
N PHE A 25 71.65 35.89 4.17
CA PHE A 25 71.49 34.69 4.99
C PHE A 25 70.02 34.48 5.39
N ILE A 26 69.33 35.53 5.85
CA ILE A 26 67.90 35.47 6.18
C ILE A 26 67.07 35.11 4.95
N GLN A 27 67.38 35.69 3.79
CA GLN A 27 66.68 35.39 2.54
C GLN A 27 66.87 33.93 2.13
N ASN A 28 68.09 33.41 2.21
CA ASN A 28 68.39 32.00 1.90
C ASN A 28 67.69 31.03 2.87
N GLU A 29 67.67 31.34 4.17
CA GLU A 29 66.91 30.56 5.17
C GLU A 29 65.40 30.63 4.91
N LEU A 30 64.87 31.81 4.58
CA LEU A 30 63.45 32.00 4.26
C LEU A 30 63.07 31.21 3.01
N ASP A 31 63.91 31.21 1.97
CA ASP A 31 63.67 30.49 0.73
C ASP A 31 63.80 28.97 0.95
N ALA A 32 64.74 28.51 1.79
CA ALA A 32 64.83 27.10 2.19
C ALA A 32 63.58 26.63 2.97
N GLU A 33 63.04 27.46 3.88
CA GLU A 33 61.80 27.14 4.59
C GLU A 33 60.58 27.17 3.66
N ARG A 34 60.52 28.07 2.69
CA ARG A 34 59.47 28.09 1.66
C ARG A 34 59.50 26.83 0.81
N GLU A 35 60.68 26.33 0.43
CA GLU A 35 60.82 25.06 -0.28
C GLU A 35 60.31 23.88 0.55
N LYS A 36 60.63 23.83 1.86
CA LYS A 36 60.11 22.79 2.76
C LYS A 36 58.59 22.85 2.90
N VAL A 37 58.01 24.05 3.04
CA VAL A 37 56.56 24.23 3.11
C VAL A 37 55.88 23.82 1.79
N ALA A 38 56.47 24.14 0.65
CA ALA A 38 55.97 23.73 -0.65
C ALA A 38 55.97 22.19 -0.80
N LEU A 39 57.02 21.52 -0.33
CA LEU A 39 57.11 20.07 -0.33
C LEU A 39 56.05 19.43 0.58
N LEU A 40 55.87 19.95 1.79
CA LEU A 40 54.84 19.48 2.73
C LEU A 40 53.43 19.67 2.17
N HIS A 41 53.17 20.80 1.52
CA HIS A 41 51.89 21.05 0.88
C HIS A 41 51.65 20.09 -0.31
N GLN A 42 52.67 19.84 -1.12
CA GLN A 42 52.60 18.87 -2.22
C GLN A 42 52.32 17.46 -1.70
N GLN A 43 53.00 17.04 -0.63
CA GLN A 43 52.77 15.74 0.01
C GLN A 43 51.36 15.64 0.59
N GLY A 44 50.88 16.70 1.24
CA GLY A 44 49.52 16.78 1.77
C GLY A 44 48.46 16.71 0.66
N SER A 45 48.68 17.38 -0.48
CA SER A 45 47.76 17.30 -1.62
C SER A 45 47.73 15.90 -2.23
N GLN A 46 48.89 15.23 -2.37
CA GLN A 46 48.97 13.86 -2.88
C GLN A 46 48.25 12.88 -1.94
N GLN A 47 48.41 13.06 -0.62
CA GLN A 47 47.75 12.20 0.36
C GLN A 47 46.22 12.41 0.39
N ALA A 48 45.76 13.65 0.23
CA ALA A 48 44.34 13.97 0.14
C ALA A 48 43.69 13.40 -1.14
N GLU A 49 44.41 13.44 -2.27
CA GLU A 49 43.95 12.87 -3.53
C GLU A 49 43.85 11.34 -3.47
N LEU A 50 44.84 10.67 -2.87
CA LEU A 50 44.79 9.22 -2.64
C LEU A 50 43.59 8.80 -1.78
N LEU A 51 43.30 9.55 -0.70
CA LEU A 51 42.13 9.31 0.15
C LEU A 51 40.82 9.52 -0.61
N ARG A 52 40.76 10.52 -1.49
CA ARG A 52 39.59 10.79 -2.35
C ARG A 52 39.38 9.68 -3.37
N GLU A 53 40.45 9.19 -4.00
CA GLU A 53 40.40 8.06 -4.94
C GLU A 53 39.96 6.76 -4.24
N GLN A 54 40.51 6.46 -3.07
CA GLN A 54 40.06 5.31 -2.27
C GLN A 54 38.59 5.42 -1.88
N GLY A 55 38.13 6.60 -1.48
CA GLY A 55 36.71 6.86 -1.18
C GLY A 55 35.82 6.68 -2.41
N ALA A 56 36.25 7.15 -3.58
CA ALA A 56 35.53 6.97 -4.84
C ALA A 56 35.43 5.49 -5.24
N GLN A 57 36.54 4.75 -5.12
CA GLN A 57 36.58 3.31 -5.38
C GLN A 57 35.68 2.52 -4.42
N GLN A 58 35.68 2.84 -3.12
CA GLN A 58 34.79 2.20 -2.15
C GLN A 58 33.31 2.48 -2.47
N PHE A 59 32.98 3.72 -2.83
CA PHE A 59 31.63 4.10 -3.21
C PHE A 59 31.17 3.38 -4.48
N GLU A 60 32.05 3.26 -5.47
CA GLU A 60 31.78 2.55 -6.72
C GLU A 60 31.62 1.04 -6.50
N LEU A 61 32.42 0.44 -5.60
CA LEU A 61 32.27 -0.95 -5.19
C LEU A 61 30.93 -1.20 -4.47
N LEU A 62 30.52 -0.31 -3.57
CA LEU A 62 29.19 -0.36 -2.92
C LEU A 62 28.07 -0.26 -3.96
N ARG A 63 28.22 0.64 -4.94
CA ARG A 63 27.26 0.82 -6.04
C ARG A 63 27.16 -0.43 -6.91
N GLN A 64 28.29 -1.06 -7.25
CA GLN A 64 28.30 -2.30 -8.03
C GLN A 64 27.69 -3.48 -7.24
N GLN A 65 27.95 -3.59 -5.93
CA GLN A 65 27.30 -4.60 -5.08
C GLN A 65 25.78 -4.37 -5.00
N GLN A 66 25.32 -3.13 -4.87
CA GLN A 66 23.90 -2.79 -4.91
C GLN A 66 23.27 -3.07 -6.29
N ALA A 67 24.01 -2.84 -7.39
CA ALA A 67 23.55 -3.15 -8.75
C ALA A 67 23.51 -4.66 -9.02
N ALA A 68 24.45 -5.45 -8.47
CA ALA A 68 24.45 -6.90 -8.55
C ALA A 68 23.33 -7.54 -7.70
N ALA A 69 23.05 -6.99 -6.51
CA ALA A 69 21.89 -7.36 -5.71
C ALA A 69 20.56 -6.90 -6.34
N GLY A 70 20.59 -5.82 -7.13
CA GLY A 70 19.49 -5.30 -7.94
C GLY A 70 19.37 -5.95 -9.31
N GLY A 71 20.13 -7.01 -9.60
CA GLY A 71 20.05 -7.81 -10.82
C GLY A 71 18.71 -8.51 -10.95
N SER A 72 17.70 -7.77 -11.41
CA SER A 72 16.50 -8.22 -12.11
C SER A 72 15.93 -9.57 -11.66
N MET A 73 15.54 -9.67 -10.39
CA MET A 73 14.19 -10.16 -10.11
C MET A 73 13.23 -8.99 -10.33
N HIS A 74 13.06 -8.57 -11.58
CA HIS A 74 11.74 -8.12 -12.00
C HIS A 74 10.83 -9.35 -11.97
N SER A 75 10.48 -9.80 -10.77
CA SER A 75 9.06 -10.04 -10.50
C SER A 75 8.39 -8.80 -11.07
N ARG A 76 7.76 -8.93 -12.24
CA ARG A 76 6.82 -7.93 -12.75
C ARG A 76 5.93 -7.65 -11.55
N ARG A 77 6.19 -6.54 -10.85
CA ARG A 77 5.37 -6.15 -9.70
C ARG A 77 3.97 -6.07 -10.29
N PRO A 78 3.06 -7.01 -9.98
CA PRO A 78 1.92 -7.18 -10.84
C PRO A 78 1.13 -5.89 -10.81
N GLU A 79 0.85 -5.37 -12.00
CA GLU A 79 0.30 -4.05 -12.18
C GLU A 79 -0.96 -3.93 -11.34
N THR A 80 -0.95 -3.05 -10.33
CA THR A 80 -2.08 -2.90 -9.43
C THR A 80 -3.21 -2.23 -10.20
N LEU A 81 -4.32 -2.94 -10.38
CA LEU A 81 -5.48 -2.40 -11.09
C LEU A 81 -6.23 -1.44 -10.16
N LYS A 82 -6.39 -0.19 -10.60
CA LYS A 82 -7.22 0.80 -9.90
C LYS A 82 -8.68 0.55 -10.23
N ILE A 83 -9.30 -0.40 -9.54
CA ILE A 83 -10.75 -0.59 -9.57
C ILE A 83 -11.42 0.56 -8.81
N ASP A 84 -12.38 1.23 -9.45
CA ASP A 84 -13.21 2.24 -8.80
C ASP A 84 -14.37 1.56 -8.07
N ILE A 85 -14.67 2.04 -6.86
CA ILE A 85 -15.70 1.47 -5.99
C ILE A 85 -16.75 2.53 -5.76
N SER A 86 -18.01 2.15 -5.87
CA SER A 86 -19.12 3.03 -5.48
C SER A 86 -18.99 3.40 -4.00
N LYS A 87 -19.13 4.68 -3.66
CA LYS A 87 -19.04 5.08 -2.25
C LYS A 87 -20.27 4.62 -1.49
N TYR A 88 -20.06 3.96 -0.35
CA TYR A 88 -21.16 3.56 0.52
C TYR A 88 -21.62 4.72 1.39
N ARG A 89 -22.88 5.15 1.24
CA ARG A 89 -23.42 6.29 2.02
C ARG A 89 -24.07 5.83 3.32
N GLY A 90 -24.40 4.55 3.42
CA GLY A 90 -25.13 4.00 4.56
C GLY A 90 -26.61 4.32 4.51
N VAL A 91 -27.25 4.33 3.34
CA VAL A 91 -28.71 4.47 3.15
C VAL A 91 -29.33 3.12 2.80
N GLU A 92 -30.64 2.93 3.01
CA GLU A 92 -31.31 1.62 2.79
C GLU A 92 -31.26 1.15 1.33
N GLU A 93 -31.21 2.10 0.38
CA GLU A 93 -31.07 1.80 -1.04
C GLU A 93 -29.68 1.26 -1.42
N ASP A 94 -28.65 1.56 -0.63
CA ASP A 94 -27.29 1.08 -0.88
C ASP A 94 -27.15 -0.35 -0.32
N SER A 95 -26.98 -1.35 -1.20
CA SER A 95 -26.71 -2.72 -0.76
C SER A 95 -25.31 -2.83 -0.14
N LEU A 96 -25.27 -2.95 1.19
CA LEU A 96 -24.03 -3.11 1.95
C LEU A 96 -23.26 -4.38 1.55
N LEU A 97 -23.97 -5.48 1.28
CA LEU A 97 -23.35 -6.74 0.86
C LEU A 97 -22.70 -6.63 -0.52
N ARG A 98 -23.39 -6.00 -1.48
CA ARG A 98 -22.80 -5.72 -2.81
C ARG A 98 -21.54 -4.87 -2.67
N TRP A 99 -21.59 -3.84 -1.82
CA TRP A 99 -20.45 -2.97 -1.59
C TRP A 99 -19.26 -3.73 -0.97
N PHE A 100 -19.49 -4.69 -0.08
CA PHE A 100 -18.40 -5.54 0.44
C PHE A 100 -17.73 -6.38 -0.65
N VAL A 101 -18.50 -6.93 -1.60
CA VAL A 101 -17.94 -7.67 -2.72
C VAL A 101 -17.05 -6.76 -3.58
N GLU A 102 -17.56 -5.58 -3.96
CA GLU A 102 -16.78 -4.60 -4.74
C GLU A 102 -15.51 -4.16 -3.98
N LEU A 103 -15.60 -4.00 -2.66
CA LEU A 103 -14.46 -3.66 -1.79
C LEU A 103 -13.41 -4.78 -1.76
N ASP A 104 -13.83 -6.03 -1.61
CA ASP A 104 -12.93 -7.18 -1.55
C ASP A 104 -12.21 -7.42 -2.88
N ASP A 105 -12.93 -7.28 -3.99
CA ASP A 105 -12.36 -7.36 -5.34
C ASP A 105 -11.33 -6.24 -5.57
N ALA A 106 -11.64 -5.01 -5.14
CA ALA A 106 -10.71 -3.89 -5.28
C ALA A 106 -9.48 -4.02 -4.37
N ILE A 107 -9.63 -4.50 -3.13
CA ILE A 107 -8.50 -4.81 -2.23
C ILE A 107 -7.59 -5.86 -2.86
N ARG A 108 -8.18 -6.93 -3.40
CA ARG A 108 -7.46 -8.01 -4.09
C ARG A 108 -6.73 -7.51 -5.34
N ALA A 109 -7.41 -6.72 -6.17
CA ALA A 109 -6.85 -6.16 -7.40
C ALA A 109 -5.72 -5.15 -7.14
N ARG A 110 -5.80 -4.41 -6.03
CA ARG A 110 -4.77 -3.47 -5.57
C ARG A 110 -3.66 -4.13 -4.77
N ARG A 111 -3.80 -5.41 -4.38
CA ARG A 111 -2.84 -6.18 -3.57
C ARG A 111 -2.51 -5.49 -2.25
N ILE A 112 -3.56 -5.08 -1.53
CA ILE A 112 -3.41 -4.50 -0.21
C ILE A 112 -3.39 -5.63 0.82
N ASP A 113 -2.20 -6.06 1.22
CA ASP A 113 -2.01 -7.17 2.18
C ASP A 113 -2.07 -6.70 3.64
N ASP A 114 -1.69 -5.45 3.89
CA ASP A 114 -1.66 -4.87 5.23
C ASP A 114 -3.08 -4.54 5.75
N GLY A 115 -3.40 -5.03 6.95
CA GLY A 115 -4.73 -4.89 7.54
C GLY A 115 -5.12 -3.44 7.83
N GLU A 116 -4.18 -2.60 8.24
CA GLU A 116 -4.45 -1.18 8.48
C GLU A 116 -4.70 -0.44 7.17
N MET A 117 -3.94 -0.75 6.11
CA MET A 117 -4.17 -0.21 4.77
C MET A 117 -5.51 -0.64 4.18
N GLN A 118 -5.93 -1.89 4.39
CA GLN A 118 -7.26 -2.36 3.98
C GLN A 118 -8.37 -1.56 4.65
N VAL A 119 -8.25 -1.33 5.96
CA VAL A 119 -9.21 -0.52 6.73
C VAL A 119 -9.18 0.93 6.25
N ALA A 120 -8.01 1.54 6.09
CA ALA A 120 -7.89 2.92 5.61
C ALA A 120 -8.50 3.09 4.21
N PHE A 121 -8.26 2.13 3.33
CA PHE A 121 -8.86 2.09 1.99
C PHE A 121 -10.38 1.95 2.07
N ALA A 122 -10.91 1.00 2.85
CA ALA A 122 -12.35 0.84 3.04
C ALA A 122 -13.02 2.11 3.58
N GLN A 123 -12.40 2.78 4.56
CA GLN A 123 -12.87 4.03 5.12
C GLN A 123 -12.87 5.18 4.10
N SER A 124 -11.88 5.23 3.20
CA SER A 124 -11.80 6.24 2.14
C SER A 124 -12.96 6.14 1.14
N ASN A 125 -13.56 4.95 1.03
CA ASN A 125 -14.70 4.67 0.16
C ASN A 125 -16.06 4.83 0.86
N LEU A 126 -16.09 5.34 2.10
CA LEU A 126 -17.33 5.73 2.76
C LEU A 126 -17.75 7.15 2.36
N ALA A 127 -19.06 7.40 2.34
CA ALA A 127 -19.66 8.71 2.14
C ALA A 127 -20.82 8.94 3.13
N GLY A 128 -21.36 10.16 3.14
CA GLY A 128 -22.58 10.52 3.88
C GLY A 128 -22.58 10.08 5.35
N ARG A 129 -23.64 9.35 5.72
CA ARG A 129 -23.86 8.86 7.09
C ARG A 129 -22.79 7.85 7.51
N ALA A 130 -22.40 6.93 6.62
CA ALA A 130 -21.38 5.94 6.92
C ALA A 130 -20.02 6.57 7.22
N LYS A 131 -19.62 7.60 6.47
CA LYS A 131 -18.37 8.33 6.73
C LYS A 131 -18.40 9.05 8.08
N THR A 132 -19.51 9.73 8.38
CA THR A 132 -19.67 10.47 9.65
C THR A 132 -19.60 9.52 10.85
N TRP A 133 -20.27 8.37 10.76
CA TRP A 133 -20.20 7.30 11.77
C TRP A 133 -18.75 6.80 11.98
N ALA A 134 -18.05 6.46 10.90
CA ALA A 134 -16.70 5.91 10.99
C ALA A 134 -15.70 6.92 11.62
N LEU A 135 -15.85 8.21 11.30
CA LEU A 135 -15.06 9.27 11.91
C LEU A 135 -15.39 9.44 13.39
N GLY A 136 -16.68 9.41 13.75
CA GLY A 136 -17.12 9.48 15.15
C GLY A 136 -16.48 8.40 16.01
N LEU A 137 -16.45 7.15 15.52
CA LEU A 137 -15.76 6.06 16.23
C LEU A 137 -14.26 6.30 16.38
N LYS A 138 -13.58 6.76 15.32
CA LYS A 138 -12.14 7.05 15.35
C LYS A 138 -11.75 8.21 16.27
N LEU A 139 -12.64 9.18 16.47
CA LEU A 139 -12.40 10.28 17.41
C LEU A 139 -12.36 9.80 18.86
N HIS A 140 -13.13 8.76 19.19
CA HIS A 140 -13.13 8.17 20.54
C HIS A 140 -12.02 7.14 20.72
N ASP A 141 -11.71 6.37 19.67
CA ASP A 141 -10.66 5.35 19.69
C ASP A 141 -9.93 5.32 18.33
N PRO A 142 -8.67 5.76 18.26
CA PRO A 142 -7.88 5.72 17.04
C PRO A 142 -7.76 4.32 16.42
N TYR A 143 -7.89 3.28 17.24
CA TYR A 143 -7.79 1.86 16.87
C TYR A 143 -9.15 1.15 16.82
N ALA A 144 -10.25 1.91 16.66
CA ALA A 144 -11.62 1.38 16.63
C ALA A 144 -11.86 0.24 15.62
N PHE A 145 -10.98 0.11 14.62
CA PHE A 145 -11.04 -0.87 13.55
C PHE A 145 -9.70 -1.64 13.46
N GLY A 146 -9.53 -2.66 14.30
CA GLY A 146 -8.29 -3.45 14.35
C GLY A 146 -8.04 -4.38 13.15
N SER A 147 -9.06 -4.62 12.31
CA SER A 147 -8.93 -5.38 11.06
C SER A 147 -10.09 -5.06 10.11
N LEU A 148 -9.94 -5.46 8.85
CA LEU A 148 -11.01 -5.34 7.85
C LEU A 148 -12.28 -6.10 8.28
N GLU A 149 -12.13 -7.28 8.88
CA GLU A 149 -13.27 -8.08 9.35
C GLU A 149 -14.01 -7.41 10.52
N VAL A 150 -13.27 -6.82 11.47
CA VAL A 150 -13.86 -6.03 12.55
C VAL A 150 -14.58 -4.80 11.99
N PHE A 151 -13.99 -4.13 10.99
CA PHE A 151 -14.62 -3.01 10.31
C PHE A 151 -15.94 -3.41 9.62
N LYS A 152 -15.93 -4.47 8.80
CA LYS A 152 -17.14 -4.97 8.12
C LYS A 152 -18.22 -5.38 9.12
N SER A 153 -17.84 -6.07 10.20
CA SER A 153 -18.76 -6.49 11.25
C SER A 153 -19.45 -5.30 11.93
N ARG A 154 -18.68 -4.29 12.34
CA ARG A 154 -19.24 -3.06 12.94
C ARG A 154 -20.13 -2.28 11.96
N LEU A 155 -19.76 -2.25 10.68
CA LEU A 155 -20.54 -1.59 9.63
C LEU A 155 -21.89 -2.31 9.43
N ARG A 156 -21.91 -3.65 9.39
CA ARG A 156 -23.15 -4.45 9.38
C ARG A 156 -24.02 -4.13 10.59
N GLN A 157 -23.48 -4.22 11.80
CA GLN A 157 -24.24 -3.97 13.03
C GLN A 157 -24.89 -2.58 13.09
N THR A 158 -24.28 -1.59 12.45
CA THR A 158 -24.77 -0.20 12.46
C THR A 158 -25.80 0.07 11.37
N PHE A 159 -25.55 -0.43 10.14
CA PHE A 159 -26.30 -0.03 8.96
C PHE A 159 -27.27 -1.10 8.46
N GLU A 160 -27.10 -2.35 8.88
CA GLU A 160 -28.02 -3.41 8.55
C GLU A 160 -29.25 -3.33 9.48
N PRO A 161 -30.46 -3.25 8.94
CA PRO A 161 -31.67 -3.22 9.74
C PRO A 161 -31.72 -4.42 10.73
N PRO A 162 -32.07 -4.24 12.01
CA PRO A 162 -32.10 -5.34 12.98
C PRO A 162 -32.92 -6.52 12.47
N ARG A 163 -32.38 -7.75 12.51
CA ARG A 163 -33.03 -8.97 11.97
C ARG A 163 -33.27 -8.95 10.45
N ALA A 164 -32.43 -8.24 9.66
CA ALA A 164 -32.55 -8.22 8.20
C ALA A 164 -32.49 -9.62 7.58
N GLU A 165 -31.51 -10.45 7.94
CA GLU A 165 -31.42 -11.82 7.43
C GLU A 165 -32.66 -12.67 7.79
N PHE A 166 -33.17 -12.53 9.02
CA PHE A 166 -34.39 -13.22 9.44
C PHE A 166 -35.62 -12.76 8.66
N ARG A 167 -35.73 -11.45 8.37
CA ARG A 167 -36.78 -10.90 7.51
C ARG A 167 -36.65 -11.44 6.10
N ALA A 168 -35.48 -11.35 5.47
CA ALA A 168 -35.22 -11.85 4.13
C ALA A 168 -35.55 -13.35 4.02
N ARG A 169 -35.16 -14.16 5.02
CA ARG A 169 -35.50 -15.58 5.09
C ARG A 169 -37.00 -15.81 5.21
N THR A 170 -37.68 -15.05 6.07
CA THR A 170 -39.14 -15.15 6.24
C THR A 170 -39.89 -14.75 4.97
N GLU A 171 -39.43 -13.72 4.29
CA GLU A 171 -39.99 -13.27 3.01
C GLU A 171 -39.74 -14.28 1.90
N LEU A 172 -38.53 -14.83 1.80
CA LEU A 172 -38.17 -15.87 0.84
C LEU A 172 -39.08 -17.09 0.96
N LEU A 173 -39.30 -17.58 2.19
CA LEU A 173 -40.18 -18.74 2.45
C LEU A 173 -41.65 -18.47 2.11
N LYS A 174 -42.09 -17.22 2.15
CA LYS A 174 -43.47 -16.80 1.83
C LYS A 174 -43.62 -16.33 0.39
N LEU A 175 -42.51 -16.16 -0.35
CA LEU A 175 -42.52 -15.53 -1.65
C LEU A 175 -43.30 -16.39 -2.65
N LYS A 176 -44.24 -15.75 -3.35
CA LYS A 176 -44.98 -16.32 -4.46
C LYS A 176 -44.75 -15.47 -5.72
N GLN A 177 -44.73 -16.12 -6.87
CA GLN A 177 -44.68 -15.46 -8.18
C GLN A 177 -45.81 -14.42 -8.30
N GLY A 178 -47.04 -14.83 -7.96
CA GLY A 178 -48.20 -13.95 -8.02
C GLY A 178 -48.49 -13.51 -9.45
N LYS A 179 -48.60 -12.20 -9.68
CA LYS A 179 -48.82 -11.61 -11.02
C LYS A 179 -47.53 -11.29 -11.78
N ARG A 180 -46.36 -11.58 -11.19
CA ARG A 180 -45.05 -11.32 -11.82
C ARG A 180 -44.78 -12.36 -12.90
N ASP A 181 -44.09 -11.96 -13.95
CA ASP A 181 -43.46 -12.93 -14.85
C ASP A 181 -42.38 -13.75 -14.10
N VAL A 182 -41.94 -14.85 -14.72
CA VAL A 182 -40.99 -15.78 -14.10
C VAL A 182 -39.66 -15.11 -13.84
N HIS A 183 -39.19 -14.25 -14.74
CA HIS A 183 -37.91 -13.55 -14.62
C HIS A 183 -37.90 -12.59 -13.42
N ALA A 184 -38.91 -11.73 -13.29
CA ALA A 184 -39.05 -10.78 -12.18
C ALA A 184 -39.20 -11.51 -10.83
N TYR A 185 -39.89 -12.65 -10.82
CA TYR A 185 -39.96 -13.52 -9.65
C TYR A 185 -38.59 -14.13 -9.30
N ALA A 186 -37.87 -14.67 -10.30
CA ALA A 186 -36.54 -15.25 -10.12
C ALA A 186 -35.53 -14.22 -9.61
N GLN A 187 -35.54 -13.00 -10.13
CA GLN A 187 -34.68 -11.91 -9.62
C GLN A 187 -34.97 -11.59 -8.16
N HIS A 188 -36.24 -11.62 -7.75
CA HIS A 188 -36.61 -11.38 -6.34
C HIS A 188 -36.13 -12.51 -5.42
N VAL A 189 -36.21 -13.77 -5.89
CA VAL A 189 -35.66 -14.92 -5.16
C VAL A 189 -34.15 -14.78 -5.00
N ARG A 190 -33.42 -14.46 -6.08
CA ARG A 190 -31.97 -14.21 -6.04
C ARG A 190 -31.62 -13.08 -5.05
N HIS A 191 -32.37 -11.98 -5.10
CA HIS A 191 -32.16 -10.86 -4.19
C HIS A 191 -32.31 -11.29 -2.72
N LEU A 192 -33.42 -11.95 -2.36
CA LEU A 192 -33.64 -12.39 -0.97
C LEU A 192 -32.61 -13.43 -0.52
N ALA A 193 -32.22 -14.36 -1.39
CA ALA A 193 -31.14 -15.31 -1.11
C ALA A 193 -29.81 -14.59 -0.86
N SER A 194 -29.48 -13.57 -1.66
CA SER A 194 -28.26 -12.77 -1.48
C SER A 194 -28.21 -11.98 -0.17
N CYS A 195 -29.37 -11.64 0.40
CA CYS A 195 -29.47 -10.97 1.70
C CYS A 195 -29.19 -11.90 2.89
N ILE A 196 -29.14 -13.22 2.71
CA ILE A 196 -28.94 -14.20 3.79
C ILE A 196 -27.49 -14.67 3.76
N SER A 197 -26.58 -13.86 4.32
CA SER A 197 -25.13 -14.07 4.16
C SER A 197 -24.47 -14.93 5.24
N SER A 198 -24.93 -14.83 6.49
CA SER A 198 -24.25 -15.45 7.65
C SER A 198 -24.53 -16.95 7.76
N ASN A 199 -25.72 -17.36 7.35
CA ASN A 199 -26.14 -18.76 7.31
C ASN A 199 -26.97 -18.98 6.04
N PRO A 200 -26.32 -19.20 4.89
CA PRO A 200 -27.02 -19.31 3.60
C PRO A 200 -27.99 -20.49 3.62
N VAL A 201 -29.10 -20.34 2.91
CA VAL A 201 -30.06 -21.43 2.70
C VAL A 201 -29.44 -22.44 1.75
N ASP A 202 -29.58 -23.73 2.06
CA ASP A 202 -29.04 -24.78 1.18
C ASP A 202 -29.76 -24.79 -0.18
N GLU A 203 -29.03 -25.21 -1.22
CA GLU A 203 -29.52 -25.20 -2.61
C GLU A 203 -30.81 -26.03 -2.79
N HIS A 204 -30.91 -27.18 -2.13
CA HIS A 204 -32.12 -28.01 -2.22
C HIS A 204 -33.35 -27.31 -1.64
N THR A 205 -33.19 -26.60 -0.52
CA THR A 205 -34.24 -25.76 0.05
C THR A 205 -34.56 -24.57 -0.86
N LEU A 206 -33.56 -23.91 -1.45
CA LEU A 206 -33.78 -22.80 -2.39
C LEU A 206 -34.57 -23.24 -3.63
N VAL A 207 -34.21 -24.37 -4.22
CA VAL A 207 -34.93 -24.99 -5.35
C VAL A 207 -36.37 -25.29 -4.95
N SER A 208 -36.56 -25.93 -3.78
CA SER A 208 -37.89 -26.28 -3.27
C SER A 208 -38.77 -25.05 -3.05
N VAL A 209 -38.21 -23.99 -2.44
CA VAL A 209 -38.92 -22.72 -2.22
C VAL A 209 -39.25 -22.04 -3.54
N PHE A 210 -38.30 -21.97 -4.47
CA PHE A 210 -38.51 -21.39 -5.80
C PHE A 210 -39.67 -22.09 -6.53
N MET A 211 -39.63 -23.42 -6.63
CA MET A 211 -40.64 -24.23 -7.30
C MET A 211 -42.01 -24.14 -6.61
N GLN A 212 -42.03 -24.15 -5.27
CA GLN A 212 -43.26 -24.02 -4.50
C GLN A 212 -43.89 -22.62 -4.61
N GLY A 213 -43.07 -21.60 -4.87
CA GLY A 213 -43.51 -20.22 -5.05
C GLY A 213 -43.99 -19.88 -6.47
N LEU A 214 -43.63 -20.68 -7.48
CA LEU A 214 -44.13 -20.51 -8.85
C LEU A 214 -45.67 -20.61 -8.90
N ALA A 215 -46.25 -19.84 -9.80
CA ALA A 215 -47.66 -19.94 -10.16
C ALA A 215 -47.94 -21.30 -10.79
N ASP A 216 -49.15 -21.82 -10.59
CA ASP A 216 -49.53 -23.09 -11.17
C ASP A 216 -49.62 -22.96 -12.70
N GLY A 217 -48.94 -23.85 -13.41
CA GLY A 217 -48.82 -23.81 -14.87
C GLY A 217 -47.76 -24.76 -15.42
N PRO A 218 -47.56 -24.76 -16.75
CA PRO A 218 -46.68 -25.70 -17.44
C PRO A 218 -45.23 -25.67 -16.93
N VAL A 219 -44.71 -24.49 -16.63
CA VAL A 219 -43.33 -24.30 -16.11
C VAL A 219 -43.15 -25.04 -14.80
N LYS A 220 -44.05 -24.80 -13.83
CA LYS A 220 -44.03 -25.48 -12.53
C LYS A 220 -44.14 -27.00 -12.70
N THR A 221 -45.10 -27.48 -13.49
CA THR A 221 -45.28 -28.91 -13.76
C THR A 221 -44.04 -29.55 -14.40
N HIS A 222 -43.36 -28.83 -15.31
CA HIS A 222 -42.15 -29.32 -15.94
C HIS A 222 -41.01 -29.45 -14.93
N LEU A 223 -40.78 -28.43 -14.10
CA LEU A 223 -39.72 -28.44 -13.09
C LEU A 223 -39.88 -29.56 -12.06
N PHE A 224 -41.12 -29.86 -11.63
CA PHE A 224 -41.39 -30.97 -10.68
C PHE A 224 -41.08 -32.37 -11.23
N ARG A 225 -40.79 -32.50 -12.54
CA ARG A 225 -40.38 -33.77 -13.16
C ARG A 225 -38.86 -33.91 -13.28
N LEU A 226 -38.12 -32.87 -12.92
CA LEU A 226 -36.67 -32.82 -13.05
C LEU A 226 -36.01 -32.96 -11.67
N GLU A 227 -34.85 -33.59 -11.64
CA GLU A 227 -33.93 -33.47 -10.51
C GLU A 227 -33.08 -32.21 -10.69
N LEU A 228 -33.29 -31.24 -9.81
CA LEU A 228 -32.63 -29.95 -9.83
C LEU A 228 -31.73 -29.82 -8.60
N TYR A 229 -30.48 -29.41 -8.83
CA TYR A 229 -29.43 -29.39 -7.80
C TYR A 229 -29.03 -27.96 -7.39
N SER A 230 -29.48 -26.95 -8.14
CA SER A 230 -29.23 -25.54 -7.81
C SER A 230 -30.37 -24.63 -8.21
N LEU A 231 -30.50 -23.51 -7.50
CA LEU A 231 -31.46 -22.46 -7.81
C LEU A 231 -31.27 -21.93 -9.24
N GLU A 232 -30.02 -21.72 -9.67
CA GLU A 232 -29.73 -21.20 -11.00
C GLU A 232 -30.11 -22.18 -12.13
N GLN A 233 -29.96 -23.49 -11.89
CA GLN A 233 -30.45 -24.51 -12.83
C GLN A 233 -31.97 -24.45 -12.94
N ALA A 234 -32.67 -24.34 -11.81
CA ALA A 234 -34.13 -24.23 -11.78
C ALA A 234 -34.63 -22.97 -12.50
N ILE A 235 -33.95 -21.82 -12.30
CA ILE A 235 -34.31 -20.56 -12.97
C ILE A 235 -34.05 -20.64 -14.47
N SER A 236 -32.88 -21.17 -14.89
CA SER A 236 -32.54 -21.27 -16.31
C SER A 236 -33.50 -22.12 -17.13
N ILE A 237 -34.20 -23.07 -16.51
CA ILE A 237 -35.21 -23.91 -17.16
C ILE A 237 -36.60 -23.24 -17.13
N ALA A 238 -36.81 -22.32 -16.18
CA ALA A 238 -38.09 -21.64 -15.98
C ALA A 238 -38.28 -20.41 -16.88
N GLU A 239 -37.18 -19.79 -17.31
CA GLU A 239 -37.11 -18.66 -18.27
C GLU A 239 -37.20 -19.13 -19.72
#